data_AF-A0A067Q5L1-F1
#
_entry.id   AF-A0A067Q5L1-F1
#
_cell.length_a   1.000
_cell.length_b   1.000
_cell.length_c   1.000
_cell.angle_alpha   90.00
_cell.angle_beta   90.00
_cell.angle_gamma   90.00
#
_symmetry.space_group_name_H-M   'P 1'
#
loop_
_entity.id
_entity.type
_entity.pdbx_description
1 polymer ?
#
loop_
_entity_poly.entity_id
_entity_poly.type
_entity_poly.pdbx_seq_one_letter_code
_entity_poly.pdbx_strand_id
1 'polypeptide(L)'
;VVRLFIQPLRAQVGIKSEQDWILGVPSDVARLFDWFDDILNLHVQIHSAMRKLRAMDGDPIVQRVAEAFRIFVPRLEVYQPYLARVEAIVDSISSMVQDRRSEFGEYVRMKE
;
A
#
# COMPACT_ATOMS: atom_id res chain seq x y z
N VAL A 1 2.11 0.77 -9.71
CA VAL A 1 1.19 1.42 -8.76
C VAL A 1 1.94 2.33 -7.79
N VAL A 2 2.70 1.85 -6.79
CA VAL A 2 3.37 2.74 -5.81
C VAL A 2 4.24 3.82 -6.44
N ARG A 3 5.22 3.44 -7.25
CA ARG A 3 6.18 4.41 -7.83
C ARG A 3 5.55 5.40 -8.81
N LEU A 4 4.45 5.00 -9.46
CA LEU A 4 3.84 5.77 -10.55
C LEU A 4 2.69 6.65 -10.07
N PHE A 5 1.96 6.23 -9.02
CA PHE A 5 0.75 6.90 -8.55
C PHE A 5 0.84 7.37 -7.09
N ILE A 6 1.44 6.59 -6.20
CA ILE A 6 1.43 6.90 -4.76
C ILE A 6 2.61 7.80 -4.37
N GLN A 7 3.82 7.46 -4.82
CA GLN A 7 5.03 8.24 -4.52
C GLN A 7 4.94 9.69 -5.02
N PRO A 8 4.42 9.98 -6.22
CA PRO A 8 4.28 11.37 -6.67
C PRO A 8 3.27 12.20 -5.85
N LEU A 9 2.39 11.55 -5.08
CA LEU A 9 1.39 12.19 -4.21
C LEU A 9 1.88 12.39 -2.77
N ARG A 10 2.99 11.79 -2.38
CA ARG A 10 3.65 12.08 -1.09
C ARG A 10 4.34 13.44 -1.17
N ALA A 11 4.26 14.24 -0.12
CA ALA A 11 5.02 15.46 -0.01
C ALA A 11 6.51 15.12 -0.15
N GLN A 12 7.19 15.74 -1.12
CA GLN A 12 8.64 15.52 -1.25
C GLN A 12 9.36 16.06 -0.02
N VAL A 13 10.38 15.31 0.42
CA VAL A 13 11.23 15.62 1.56
C VAL A 13 11.74 17.06 1.47
N GLY A 14 11.35 17.90 2.45
CA GLY A 14 11.86 19.26 2.57
C GLY A 14 10.94 20.28 3.22
N ILE A 15 9.62 20.06 3.29
CA ILE A 15 8.69 21.07 3.85
C ILE A 15 7.71 20.51 4.89
N LYS A 16 7.40 19.22 4.89
CA LYS A 16 6.58 18.55 5.90
C LYS A 16 7.02 17.10 6.09
N SER A 17 6.58 16.47 7.17
CA SER A 17 7.02 15.13 7.56
C SER A 17 6.81 14.14 6.40
N GLU A 18 7.64 13.11 6.33
CA GLU A 18 7.66 12.07 5.27
C GLU A 18 6.31 11.33 5.08
N GLN A 19 5.33 11.60 5.97
CA GLN A 19 3.99 11.04 5.98
C GLN A 19 2.91 11.95 5.37
N ASP A 20 3.22 13.21 5.05
CA ASP A 20 2.20 14.14 4.59
C ASP A 20 1.90 13.96 3.09
N TRP A 21 0.61 13.90 2.74
CA TRP A 21 0.13 13.91 1.35
C TRP A 21 0.17 15.33 0.78
N ILE A 22 0.38 15.49 -0.53
CA ILE A 22 0.25 16.82 -1.16
C ILE A 22 -1.16 17.38 -0.96
N LEU A 23 -1.27 18.72 -0.92
CA LEU A 23 -2.57 19.39 -0.86
C LEU A 23 -3.42 18.95 -2.07
N GLY A 24 -4.68 18.60 -1.81
CA GLY A 24 -5.63 18.13 -2.83
C GLY A 24 -5.90 16.64 -2.84
N VAL A 25 -5.13 15.81 -2.11
CA VAL A 25 -5.46 14.38 -1.93
C VAL A 25 -6.59 14.22 -0.91
N PRO A 26 -7.73 13.60 -1.25
CA PRO A 26 -8.80 13.34 -0.30
C PRO A 26 -8.32 12.42 0.84
N SER A 27 -8.74 12.71 2.07
CA SER A 27 -8.31 11.99 3.27
C SER A 27 -8.57 10.48 3.21
N ASP A 28 -9.67 10.06 2.60
CA ASP A 28 -9.98 8.65 2.42
C ASP A 28 -9.05 7.96 1.41
N VAL A 29 -8.68 8.65 0.33
CA VAL A 29 -7.74 8.13 -0.68
C VAL A 29 -6.33 8.03 -0.08
N ALA A 30 -5.90 9.08 0.63
CA ALA A 30 -4.68 9.09 1.42
C ALA A 30 -4.61 7.86 2.35
N ARG A 31 -5.66 7.62 3.11
CA ARG A 31 -5.74 6.49 4.04
C ARG A 31 -5.73 5.12 3.34
N LEU A 32 -6.38 5.00 2.18
CA LEU A 32 -6.29 3.79 1.36
C LEU A 32 -4.85 3.49 0.94
N PHE A 33 -4.11 4.52 0.53
CA PHE A 33 -2.71 4.37 0.15
C PHE A 33 -1.79 4.09 1.34
N ASP A 34 -2.07 4.65 2.52
CA ASP A 34 -1.34 4.31 3.74
C ASP A 34 -1.48 2.81 4.06
N TRP A 35 -2.70 2.26 4.05
CA TRP A 35 -2.90 0.82 4.25
C TRP A 35 -2.24 -0.05 3.17
N PHE A 36 -2.23 0.43 1.92
CA PHE A 36 -1.54 -0.26 0.85
C PHE A 36 -0.02 -0.29 1.09
N ASP A 37 0.56 0.80 1.59
CA ASP A 37 1.97 0.84 1.97
C ASP A 37 2.28 -0.12 3.11
N ASP A 38 1.41 -0.19 4.13
CA ASP A 38 1.56 -1.16 5.22
C ASP A 38 1.52 -2.62 4.73
N ILE A 39 0.62 -2.94 3.78
CA ILE A 39 0.55 -4.25 3.12
C ILE A 39 1.86 -4.56 2.38
N LEU A 40 2.41 -3.58 1.65
CA LEU A 40 3.66 -3.76 0.93
C LEU A 40 4.85 -3.93 1.88
N ASN A 41 4.90 -3.15 2.94
CA ASN A 41 5.92 -3.27 3.97
C ASN A 41 5.88 -4.65 4.65
N LEU A 42 4.69 -5.21 4.88
CA LEU A 42 4.53 -6.59 5.34
C LEU A 42 5.09 -7.59 4.33
N HIS A 43 4.78 -7.44 3.03
CA HIS A 43 5.30 -8.32 1.98
C HIS A 43 6.81 -8.24 1.80
N VAL A 44 7.41 -7.06 1.94
CA VAL A 44 8.87 -6.91 1.94
C VAL A 44 9.50 -7.72 3.08
N GLN A 45 8.89 -7.72 4.27
CA GLN A 45 9.35 -8.50 5.41
C GLN A 45 9.17 -10.01 5.21
N ILE A 46 8.02 -10.44 4.69
CA ILE A 46 7.77 -11.84 4.31
C ILE A 46 8.82 -12.28 3.28
N HIS A 47 9.03 -11.49 2.23
CA HIS A 47 10.00 -11.81 1.18
C HIS A 47 11.42 -11.94 1.75
N SER A 48 11.84 -11.00 2.61
CA SER A 48 13.13 -11.04 3.29
C SER A 48 13.29 -12.30 4.15
N ALA A 49 12.27 -12.68 4.92
CA ALA A 49 12.27 -13.91 5.70
C ALA A 49 12.40 -15.16 4.81
N MET A 50 11.62 -15.23 3.73
CA MET A 50 11.66 -16.36 2.79
C MET A 50 13.00 -16.45 2.05
N ARG A 51 13.64 -15.32 1.74
CA ARG A 51 14.99 -15.30 1.15
C ARG A 51 16.04 -15.88 2.10
N LYS A 52 15.97 -15.55 3.39
CA LYS A 52 16.89 -16.09 4.40
C LYS A 52 16.75 -17.60 4.52
N LEU A 53 15.53 -18.13 4.46
CA LEU A 53 15.30 -19.58 4.49
C LEU A 53 15.92 -20.30 3.29
N ARG A 54 15.79 -19.74 2.08
CA ARG A 54 16.43 -20.36 0.90
C ARG A 54 17.95 -20.51 1.01
N ALA A 55 18.60 -19.73 1.89
CA ALA A 55 20.04 -19.75 2.09
C ALA A 55 20.53 -20.71 3.19
N MET A 56 19.65 -21.40 3.91
CA MET A 56 20.04 -22.37 4.94
C MET A 56 19.75 -23.80 4.48
N ASP A 57 20.64 -24.72 4.81
CA ASP A 57 20.46 -26.16 4.61
C ASP A 57 19.87 -26.83 5.88
N GLY A 58 19.24 -28.01 5.72
CA GLY A 58 19.04 -28.92 6.86
C GLY A 58 17.62 -29.27 7.31
N ASP A 59 16.55 -28.89 6.61
CA ASP A 59 15.17 -29.36 6.91
C ASP A 59 14.29 -29.34 5.64
N PRO A 60 13.17 -30.10 5.59
CA PRO A 60 12.23 -30.05 4.47
C PRO A 60 11.71 -28.62 4.26
N ILE A 61 11.82 -28.11 3.03
CA ILE A 61 11.51 -26.72 2.70
C ILE A 61 10.13 -26.26 3.17
N VAL A 62 9.14 -27.16 3.18
CA VAL A 62 7.75 -26.89 3.57
C VAL A 62 7.62 -26.57 5.06
N GLN A 63 8.27 -27.33 5.94
CA GLN A 63 8.18 -27.12 7.39
C GLN A 63 8.80 -25.77 7.79
N ARG A 64 9.94 -25.45 7.18
CA ARG A 64 10.66 -24.19 7.40
C ARG A 64 9.87 -22.98 6.93
N VAL A 65 9.24 -23.07 5.77
CA VAL A 65 8.37 -22.01 5.25
C VAL A 65 7.16 -21.83 6.17
N ALA A 66 6.52 -22.92 6.61
CA ALA A 66 5.36 -22.83 7.51
C ALA A 66 5.73 -22.15 8.85
N GLU A 67 6.85 -22.53 9.45
CA GLU A 67 7.31 -21.97 10.71
C GLU A 67 7.70 -20.49 10.59
N ALA A 68 8.43 -20.14 9.53
CA ALA A 68 8.76 -18.75 9.24
C ALA A 68 7.54 -17.91 8.87
N PHE A 69 6.51 -18.50 8.25
CA PHE A 69 5.30 -17.78 7.89
C PHE A 69 4.37 -17.55 9.10
N ARG A 70 4.41 -18.44 10.09
CA ARG A 70 3.55 -18.41 11.28
C ARG A 70 3.56 -17.05 12.00
N ILE A 71 4.72 -16.38 12.07
CA ILE A 71 4.86 -15.06 12.72
C ILE A 71 4.14 -13.93 11.97
N PHE A 72 3.87 -14.12 10.67
CA PHE A 72 3.21 -13.12 9.83
C PHE A 72 1.69 -13.26 9.83
N VAL A 73 1.16 -14.44 10.16
CA VAL A 73 -0.29 -14.71 10.19
C VAL A 73 -1.09 -13.65 10.97
N PRO A 74 -0.77 -13.31 12.24
CA PRO A 74 -1.51 -12.27 12.95
C PRO A 74 -1.37 -10.89 12.28
N ARG A 75 -0.22 -10.62 11.65
CA ARG A 75 0.08 -9.33 11.01
C ARG A 75 -0.66 -9.14 9.68
N LEU A 76 -1.29 -10.18 9.14
CA LEU A 76 -2.19 -10.08 7.99
C LEU A 76 -3.46 -9.28 8.32
N GLU A 77 -3.72 -8.94 9.59
CA GLU A 77 -4.80 -8.03 9.98
C GLU A 77 -4.70 -6.64 9.32
N VAL A 78 -3.49 -6.24 8.89
CA VAL A 78 -3.24 -5.01 8.14
C VAL A 78 -4.09 -4.88 6.87
N TYR A 79 -4.54 -6.01 6.31
CA TYR A 79 -5.42 -6.04 5.16
C TYR A 79 -6.86 -5.63 5.47
N GLN A 80 -7.32 -5.79 6.71
CA GLN A 80 -8.73 -5.60 7.08
C GLN A 80 -9.27 -4.22 6.68
N PRO A 81 -8.65 -3.09 7.06
CA PRO A 81 -9.20 -1.79 6.70
C PRO A 81 -9.11 -1.48 5.20
N TYR A 82 -8.08 -1.99 4.52
CA TYR A 82 -7.95 -1.87 3.06
C TYR A 82 -9.10 -2.59 2.35
N LEU A 83 -9.30 -3.88 2.66
CA LEU A 83 -10.34 -4.70 2.06
C LEU A 83 -11.75 -4.16 2.35
N ALA A 84 -11.98 -3.64 3.55
CA ALA A 84 -13.27 -3.09 3.94
C ALA A 84 -13.65 -1.79 3.20
N ARG A 85 -12.67 -1.03 2.67
CA ARG A 85 -12.93 0.31 2.12
C ARG A 85 -12.52 0.49 0.66
N VAL A 86 -11.74 -0.42 0.08
CA VAL A 86 -11.17 -0.25 -1.27
C VAL A 86 -12.25 -0.01 -2.32
N GLU A 87 -13.33 -0.77 -2.31
CA GLU A 87 -14.42 -0.64 -3.29
C GLU A 87 -15.08 0.75 -3.22
N ALA A 88 -15.54 1.15 -2.03
CA ALA A 88 -16.18 2.45 -1.81
C ALA A 88 -15.26 3.63 -2.17
N ILE A 89 -13.95 3.51 -1.92
CA ILE A 89 -12.98 4.56 -2.25
C ILE A 89 -12.70 4.58 -3.76
N VAL A 90 -12.64 3.42 -4.42
CA VAL A 90 -12.53 3.34 -5.89
C VAL A 90 -13.72 4.01 -6.56
N ASP A 91 -14.94 3.76 -6.09
CA ASP A 91 -16.15 4.40 -6.63
C ASP A 91 -16.13 5.93 -6.44
N SER A 92 -15.64 6.38 -5.28
CA SER A 92 -15.42 7.80 -5.00
C SER A 92 -14.39 8.42 -5.96
N ILE A 93 -13.28 7.71 -6.20
CA ILE A 93 -12.26 8.14 -7.18
C ILE A 93 -12.86 8.21 -8.58
N SER A 94 -13.62 7.20 -9.02
CA SER A 94 -14.29 7.21 -10.32
C SER A 94 -15.25 8.39 -10.46
N SER A 95 -16.00 8.72 -9.40
CA SER A 95 -16.88 9.89 -9.37
C SER A 95 -16.10 11.20 -9.49
N MET A 96 -14.96 11.32 -8.78
CA MET A 96 -14.06 12.47 -8.88
C MET A 96 -13.44 12.61 -10.28
N VAL A 97 -13.08 11.49 -10.92
CA VAL A 97 -12.56 11.47 -12.29
C VAL A 97 -13.61 11.91 -13.32
N GLN A 98 -14.90 11.73 -13.04
CA GLN A 98 -15.97 12.24 -13.91
C GLN A 98 -16.27 13.73 -13.66
N ASP A 99 -16.02 14.22 -12.45
CA ASP A 99 -16.19 15.63 -12.11
C ASP A 99 -15.06 16.49 -12.69
N ARG A 100 -15.41 17.42 -13.58
CA ARG A 100 -14.47 18.38 -14.18
C ARG A 100 -13.97 19.44 -13.20
N ARG A 101 -14.63 19.59 -12.04
CA ARG A 101 -14.24 20.52 -10.98
C ARG A 101 -13.38 19.86 -9.90
N SER A 102 -13.21 18.54 -9.94
CA SER A 102 -12.35 17.83 -8.99
C SER A 102 -10.88 18.00 -9.38
N GLU A 103 -10.11 18.69 -8.53
CA GLU A 103 -8.66 18.83 -8.67
C GLU A 103 -7.95 17.46 -8.62
N PHE A 104 -8.37 16.60 -7.69
CA PHE A 104 -7.85 15.24 -7.59
C PHE A 104 -8.24 14.39 -8.81
N GLY A 105 -9.49 14.53 -9.29
CA GLY A 105 -9.93 13.87 -10.52
C GLY A 105 -9.13 14.32 -11.75
N GLU A 106 -8.79 15.60 -11.85
CA GLU A 106 -7.93 16.13 -12.91
C GLU A 106 -6.53 15.52 -12.85
N TYR A 107 -5.93 15.46 -11.66
CA TYR A 107 -4.63 14.81 -11.48
C TYR A 107 -4.64 13.35 -11.98
N VAL A 108 -5.67 12.58 -11.61
CA VAL A 108 -5.79 11.17 -12.03
C VAL A 108 -5.92 11.07 -13.56
N ARG A 109 -6.76 11.91 -14.19
CA ARG A 109 -6.91 11.96 -15.67
C ARG A 109 -5.62 12.29 -16.41
N MET A 110 -4.73 13.10 -15.82
CA MET A 110 -3.43 13.43 -16.41
C MET A 110 -2.41 12.28 -16.33
N LYS A 111 -2.67 11.25 -15.52
CA LYS A 111 -1.76 10.14 -15.25
C LYS A 111 -2.18 8.80 -15.88
N GLU A 112 -3.41 8.69 -16.37
CA GLU A 112 -3.84 7.64 -17.30
C GLU A 112 -3.31 7.90 -18.72
#